data_AF-A0A1S1NPW4-F1
#
_entry.id   AF-A0A1S1NPW4-F1
#
_cell.length_a   1.000
_cell.length_b   1.000
_cell.length_c   1.000
_cell.angle_alpha   90.00
_cell.angle_beta   90.00
_cell.angle_gamma   90.00
#
_symmetry.space_group_name_H-M   'P 1'
#
loop_
_entity.id
_entity.type
_entity.pdbx_description
1 polymer ?
#
loop_
_entity_poly.entity_id
_entity_poly.type
_entity_poly.pdbx_seq_one_letter_code
_entity_poly.pdbx_strand_id
1 'polypeptide(L)'
;MTRYLAIGVVILTLALSCWALWERSAAAAAQVDQVRQQLIREQVESQRRELVIDALWHNARRLEKQRQQLAERRAQLARVASDRLEHIRELQHENVKIQQWADQRLPGGIIRLRQRDAVTGADAYRQSLRDSKPLHATSQPSDDQR
;
A
#
# COMPACT_ATOMS: atom_id res chain seq x y z
N MET A 1 -34.24 -98.62 -1.53
CA MET A 1 -34.42 -97.64 -0.44
C MET A 1 -33.10 -96.94 -0.06
N THR A 2 -31.98 -97.68 0.06
CA THR A 2 -30.64 -97.10 0.38
C THR A 2 -30.14 -96.03 -0.60
N ARG A 3 -30.43 -96.14 -1.90
CA ARG A 3 -30.02 -95.17 -2.93
C ARG A 3 -30.66 -93.79 -2.77
N TYR A 4 -31.92 -93.72 -2.32
CA TYR A 4 -32.62 -92.45 -2.10
C TYR A 4 -32.11 -91.73 -0.85
N LEU A 5 -31.74 -92.48 0.20
CA LEU A 5 -31.10 -91.93 1.39
C LEU A 5 -29.72 -91.34 1.05
N ALA A 6 -28.93 -92.03 0.22
CA ALA A 6 -27.63 -91.54 -0.23
C ALA A 6 -27.75 -90.23 -1.03
N ILE A 7 -28.73 -90.11 -1.93
CA ILE A 7 -28.98 -88.89 -2.71
C ILE A 7 -29.42 -87.73 -1.79
N GLY A 8 -30.28 -88.00 -0.81
CA GLY A 8 -30.72 -86.99 0.16
C GLY A 8 -29.56 -86.42 0.98
N VAL A 9 -28.64 -87.28 1.44
CA VAL A 9 -27.44 -86.85 2.17
C VAL A 9 -26.53 -85.99 1.30
N VAL A 10 -26.33 -86.35 0.03
CA VAL A 10 -25.49 -85.55 -0.88
C VAL A 10 -26.08 -84.16 -1.10
N ILE A 11 -27.39 -84.05 -1.34
CA ILE A 11 -28.05 -82.75 -1.52
C ILE A 11 -27.91 -81.88 -0.26
N LEU A 12 -28.05 -82.49 0.92
CA LEU A 12 -27.96 -81.78 2.19
C LEU A 12 -26.55 -81.25 2.45
N THR A 13 -25.51 -82.03 2.13
CA THR A 13 -24.12 -81.57 2.22
C THR A 13 -23.78 -80.46 1.22
N LEU A 14 -24.33 -80.51 0.01
CA LEU A 14 -24.17 -79.44 -0.99
C LEU A 14 -24.86 -78.15 -0.56
N ALA A 15 -26.07 -78.24 0.00
CA ALA A 15 -26.81 -77.09 0.51
C ALA A 15 -26.06 -76.40 1.67
N LEU A 16 -25.56 -77.19 2.63
CA LEU A 16 -24.73 -76.67 3.73
C LEU A 16 -23.43 -76.04 3.23
N SER A 17 -22.75 -76.66 2.26
CA SER A 17 -21.51 -76.13 1.68
C SER A 17 -21.75 -74.82 0.94
N CYS A 18 -22.84 -74.72 0.19
CA CYS A 18 -23.25 -73.50 -0.51
C CYS A 18 -23.56 -72.38 0.49
N TRP A 19 -24.29 -72.69 1.56
CA TRP A 19 -24.63 -71.73 2.60
C TRP A 19 -23.39 -71.21 3.36
N ALA A 20 -22.47 -72.11 3.74
CA ALA A 20 -21.22 -71.73 4.40
C ALA A 20 -20.31 -70.86 3.51
N LEU A 21 -20.33 -71.07 2.19
CA LEU A 21 -19.61 -70.22 1.25
C LEU A 21 -20.23 -68.81 1.16
N TRP A 22 -21.56 -68.74 1.23
CA TRP A 22 -22.30 -67.48 1.15
C TRP A 22 -22.04 -66.61 2.37
N GLU A 23 -22.06 -67.18 3.58
CA GLU A 23 -21.76 -66.47 4.83
C GLU A 23 -20.31 -65.95 4.86
N ARG A 24 -19.36 -66.74 4.38
CA ARG A 24 -17.96 -66.31 4.23
C ARG A 24 -17.81 -65.17 3.21
N SER A 25 -18.56 -65.24 2.10
CA SER A 25 -18.53 -64.19 1.08
C SER A 25 -19.14 -62.87 1.59
N ALA A 26 -20.19 -62.95 2.42
CA ALA A 26 -20.79 -61.79 3.07
C ALA A 26 -19.83 -61.14 4.09
N ALA A 27 -19.12 -61.95 4.88
CA ALA A 27 -18.11 -61.45 5.83
C ALA A 27 -16.92 -60.80 5.11
N ALA A 28 -16.47 -61.36 3.98
CA ALA A 28 -15.41 -60.78 3.16
C ALA A 28 -15.84 -59.45 2.51
N ALA A 29 -17.09 -59.36 2.03
CA ALA A 29 -17.65 -58.13 1.48
C ALA A 29 -17.68 -56.99 2.51
N ALA A 30 -18.06 -57.30 3.75
CA ALA A 30 -18.09 -56.31 4.85
C ALA A 30 -16.70 -55.71 5.13
N GLN A 31 -15.63 -56.51 5.08
CA GLN A 31 -14.26 -56.03 5.27
C GLN A 31 -13.81 -55.11 4.12
N VAL A 32 -14.14 -55.45 2.87
CA VAL A 32 -13.84 -54.62 1.69
C VAL A 32 -14.55 -53.28 1.79
N ASP A 33 -15.81 -53.26 2.24
CA ASP A 33 -16.55 -52.01 2.40
C ASP A 33 -16.00 -51.13 3.52
N GLN A 34 -15.52 -51.71 4.62
CA GLN A 34 -14.84 -50.96 5.67
C GLN A 34 -13.55 -50.31 5.17
N VAL A 35 -12.70 -51.05 4.44
CA VAL A 35 -11.45 -50.51 3.86
C VAL A 35 -11.76 -49.42 2.82
N ARG A 36 -12.78 -49.62 1.97
CA ARG A 36 -13.22 -48.59 1.02
C ARG A 36 -13.69 -47.32 1.73
N GLN A 37 -14.47 -47.45 2.80
CA GLN A 37 -14.92 -46.30 3.58
C GLN A 37 -13.75 -45.57 4.23
N GLN A 38 -12.74 -46.28 4.73
CA GLN A 38 -11.53 -45.67 5.28
C GLN A 38 -10.75 -44.89 4.20
N LEU A 39 -10.52 -45.50 3.03
CA LEU A 39 -9.87 -44.84 1.91
C LEU A 39 -10.62 -43.59 1.45
N ILE A 40 -11.96 -43.65 1.35
CA ILE A 40 -12.78 -42.49 0.98
C ILE A 40 -12.66 -41.39 2.06
N ARG A 41 -12.68 -41.75 3.34
CA ARG A 41 -12.50 -40.78 4.44
C ARG A 41 -11.13 -40.12 4.37
N GLU A 42 -10.06 -40.89 4.19
CA GLU A 42 -8.71 -40.35 4.06
C GLU A 42 -8.55 -39.45 2.83
N GLN A 43 -9.13 -39.83 1.69
CA GLN A 43 -9.13 -39.00 0.49
C GLN A 43 -9.88 -37.67 0.70
N VAL A 44 -11.05 -37.72 1.33
CA VAL A 44 -11.84 -36.51 1.65
C VAL A 44 -11.08 -35.64 2.64
N GLU A 45 -10.43 -36.22 3.65
CA GLU A 45 -9.57 -35.46 4.57
C GLU A 45 -8.38 -34.83 3.85
N SER A 46 -7.72 -35.55 2.95
CA SER A 46 -6.59 -35.03 2.16
C SER A 46 -7.03 -33.85 1.29
N GLN A 47 -8.14 -33.99 0.56
CA GLN A 47 -8.71 -32.91 -0.26
C GLN A 47 -9.07 -31.69 0.60
N ARG A 48 -9.66 -31.90 1.79
CA ARG A 48 -9.93 -30.80 2.73
C ARG A 48 -8.64 -30.11 3.18
N ARG A 49 -7.59 -30.88 3.50
CA ARG A 49 -6.29 -30.33 3.90
C ARG A 49 -5.67 -29.53 2.76
N GLU A 50 -5.72 -30.03 1.52
CA GLU A 50 -5.24 -29.30 0.34
C GLU A 50 -5.97 -27.98 0.13
N LEU A 51 -7.30 -27.96 0.23
CA LEU A 51 -8.10 -26.73 0.15
C LEU A 51 -7.73 -25.72 1.24
N VAL A 52 -7.50 -26.19 2.47
CA VAL A 52 -7.06 -25.32 3.57
C VAL A 52 -5.66 -24.78 3.32
N ILE A 53 -4.72 -25.62 2.87
CA ILE A 53 -3.36 -25.21 2.53
C ILE A 53 -3.40 -24.15 1.42
N ASP A 54 -4.16 -24.39 0.35
CA ASP A 54 -4.30 -23.46 -0.76
C ASP A 54 -4.90 -22.13 -0.30
N ALA A 55 -5.97 -22.17 0.51
CA ALA A 55 -6.57 -20.98 1.09
C ALA A 55 -5.58 -20.20 1.97
N LEU A 56 -4.80 -20.88 2.81
CA LEU A 56 -3.76 -20.26 3.63
C LEU A 56 -2.67 -19.62 2.77
N TRP A 57 -2.27 -20.28 1.69
CA TRP A 57 -1.23 -19.79 0.80
C TRP A 57 -1.69 -18.59 -0.02
N HIS A 58 -2.93 -18.62 -0.51
CA HIS A 58 -3.59 -17.47 -1.13
C HIS A 58 -3.72 -16.30 -0.16
N ASN A 59 -4.07 -16.56 1.11
CA ASN A 59 -4.15 -15.52 2.14
C ASN A 59 -2.77 -14.92 2.44
N ALA A 60 -1.75 -15.75 2.64
CA ALA A 60 -0.38 -15.30 2.88
C ALA A 60 0.13 -14.41 1.73
N ARG A 61 -0.08 -14.83 0.47
CA ARG A 61 0.25 -14.01 -0.71
C ARG A 61 -0.49 -12.69 -0.74
N ARG A 62 -1.78 -12.68 -0.41
CA ARG A 62 -2.58 -11.44 -0.33
C ARG A 62 -2.05 -10.51 0.75
N LEU A 63 -1.75 -11.04 1.93
CA LEU A 63 -1.23 -10.27 3.05
C LEU A 63 0.14 -9.65 2.69
N GLU A 64 1.00 -10.41 2.03
CA GLU A 64 2.31 -9.91 1.57
C GLU A 64 2.16 -8.76 0.59
N LYS A 65 1.28 -8.89 -0.42
CA LYS A 65 0.96 -7.79 -1.34
C LYS A 65 0.43 -6.56 -0.62
N GLN A 66 -0.47 -6.73 0.36
CA GLN A 66 -1.00 -5.62 1.15
C GLN A 66 0.09 -4.94 1.98
N ARG A 67 1.03 -5.71 2.55
CA ARG A 67 2.18 -5.17 3.29
C ARG A 67 3.08 -4.34 2.38
N GLN A 68 3.37 -4.82 1.18
CA GLN A 68 4.17 -4.09 0.19
C GLN A 68 3.49 -2.78 -0.21
N GLN A 69 2.20 -2.81 -0.55
CA GLN A 69 1.42 -1.60 -0.85
C GLN A 69 1.38 -0.61 0.31
N LEU A 70 1.26 -1.11 1.55
CA LEU A 70 1.29 -0.25 2.74
C LEU A 70 2.68 0.37 2.94
N ALA A 71 3.75 -0.38 2.72
CA ALA A 71 5.12 0.12 2.81
C ALA A 71 5.39 1.20 1.75
N GLU A 72 4.95 1.00 0.51
CA GLU A 72 5.04 2.00 -0.56
C GLU A 72 4.27 3.28 -0.21
N ARG A 73 3.03 3.15 0.27
CA ARG A 73 2.22 4.29 0.72
C ARG A 73 2.89 5.04 1.88
N ARG A 74 3.46 4.32 2.85
CA ARG A 74 4.20 4.93 3.95
C ARG A 74 5.43 5.69 3.46
N ALA A 75 6.19 5.12 2.53
CA ALA A 75 7.34 5.78 1.92
C ALA A 75 6.93 7.02 1.11
N GLN A 76 5.79 6.98 0.41
CA GLN A 76 5.24 8.14 -0.29
C GLN A 76 4.80 9.24 0.69
N LEU A 77 4.06 8.88 1.75
CA LEU A 77 3.63 9.83 2.77
C LEU A 77 4.82 10.47 3.49
N ALA A 78 5.87 9.69 3.79
CA ALA A 78 7.09 10.21 4.40
C ALA A 78 7.78 11.24 3.49
N ARG A 79 7.87 10.98 2.18
CA ARG A 79 8.39 11.93 1.20
C ARG A 79 7.55 13.20 1.12
N VAL A 80 6.23 13.07 1.01
CA VAL A 80 5.34 14.24 1.00
C VAL A 80 5.47 15.04 2.29
N ALA A 81 5.59 14.39 3.44
CA ALA A 81 5.79 15.06 4.72
C ALA A 81 7.13 15.80 4.79
N SER A 82 8.22 15.21 4.28
CA SER A 82 9.52 15.89 4.23
C SER A 82 9.48 17.11 3.32
N ASP A 83 8.89 16.99 2.14
CA ASP A 83 8.80 18.09 1.17
C ASP A 83 7.97 19.24 1.73
N ARG A 84 6.85 18.92 2.40
CA ARG A 84 6.02 19.92 3.07
C ARG A 84 6.77 20.63 4.20
N LEU A 85 7.56 19.91 4.98
CA LEU A 85 8.33 20.48 6.06
C LEU A 85 9.44 21.39 5.54
N GLU A 86 10.12 21.01 4.46
CA GLU A 86 11.11 21.85 3.79
C GLU A 86 10.47 23.13 3.24
N HIS A 87 9.34 23.01 2.56
CA HIS A 87 8.63 24.17 2.03
C HIS A 87 8.14 25.12 3.14
N ILE A 88 7.67 24.59 4.28
CA ILE A 88 7.32 25.43 5.44
C ILE A 88 8.55 26.17 5.98
N ARG A 89 9.71 25.50 6.06
CA ARG A 89 10.95 26.15 6.51
C ARG A 89 11.38 27.24 5.53
N GLU A 90 11.31 26.98 4.23
CA GLU A 90 11.62 27.97 3.20
C GLU A 90 10.73 29.21 3.35
N LEU A 91 9.41 29.02 3.43
CA LEU A 91 8.45 30.11 3.65
C LEU A 91 8.72 30.88 4.96
N GLN A 92 9.13 30.20 6.03
CA GLN A 92 9.54 30.86 7.27
C GLN A 92 10.78 31.74 7.09
N HIS A 93 11.82 31.23 6.39
CA HIS A 93 13.03 32.00 6.12
C HIS A 93 12.73 33.21 5.22
N GLU A 94 11.91 33.04 4.19
CA GLU A 94 11.46 34.13 3.33
C GLU A 94 10.69 35.19 4.10
N ASN A 95 9.78 34.79 4.98
CA ASN A 95 9.01 35.72 5.80
C ASN A 95 9.94 36.56 6.69
N VAL A 96 10.90 35.92 7.37
CA VAL A 96 11.91 36.62 8.19
C VAL A 96 12.73 37.58 7.32
N LYS A 97 13.13 37.18 6.11
CA LYS A 97 13.88 38.04 5.18
C LYS A 97 13.06 39.27 4.75
N ILE A 98 11.78 39.09 4.46
CA ILE A 98 10.86 40.19 4.10
C ILE A 98 10.71 41.16 5.28
N GLN A 99 10.56 40.63 6.49
CA GLN A 99 10.48 41.44 7.69
C GLN A 99 11.75 42.25 7.91
N GLN A 100 12.93 41.63 7.79
CA GLN A 100 14.22 42.32 7.88
C GLN A 100 14.38 43.41 6.82
N TRP A 101 13.90 43.17 5.58
CA TRP A 101 13.90 44.19 4.53
C TRP A 101 12.96 45.36 4.86
N ALA A 102 11.78 45.09 5.42
CA ALA A 102 10.84 46.12 5.83
C ALA A 102 11.34 46.96 7.01
N ASP A 103 12.09 46.34 7.94
CA ASP A 103 12.68 47.00 9.11
C ASP A 103 13.94 47.81 8.76
N GLN A 104 14.58 47.57 7.60
CA GLN A 104 15.70 48.37 7.12
C GLN A 104 15.25 49.80 6.77
N ARG A 105 16.00 50.81 7.24
CA ARG A 105 15.72 52.21 6.91
C ARG A 105 15.75 52.41 5.39
N LEU A 106 14.73 53.09 4.85
CA LEU A 106 14.64 53.39 3.43
C LEU A 106 15.92 54.11 2.96
N PRO A 107 16.54 53.67 1.85
CA PRO A 107 17.70 54.33 1.27
C PRO A 107 17.42 55.81 1.00
N GLY A 108 18.40 56.66 1.28
CA GLY A 108 18.28 58.12 1.13
C GLY A 108 17.86 58.57 -0.27
N GLY A 109 18.21 57.80 -1.31
CA GLY A 109 17.75 58.06 -2.69
C GLY A 109 16.22 57.96 -2.84
N ILE A 110 15.58 56.97 -2.23
CA ILE A 110 14.11 56.80 -2.26
C ILE A 110 13.44 57.90 -1.43
N ILE A 111 14.02 58.24 -0.28
CA ILE A 111 13.53 59.34 0.56
C ILE A 111 13.56 60.67 -0.22
N ARG A 112 14.64 60.95 -0.97
CA ARG A 112 14.75 62.14 -1.84
C ARG A 112 13.73 62.15 -2.98
N LEU A 113 13.44 61.00 -3.58
CA LEU A 113 12.40 60.90 -4.62
C LEU A 113 11.01 61.21 -4.05
N ARG A 114 10.72 60.77 -2.81
CA ARG A 114 9.47 61.10 -2.10
C ARG A 114 9.42 62.56 -1.65
N GLN A 115 10.57 63.17 -1.35
CA GLN A 115 10.69 64.57 -0.96
C GLN A 115 10.67 65.56 -2.14
N ARG A 116 10.31 65.10 -3.35
CA ARG A 116 10.10 66.01 -4.47
C ARG A 116 8.92 66.95 -4.15
N ASP A 117 9.18 68.25 -4.25
CA ASP A 117 8.17 69.29 -4.02
C ASP A 117 6.93 69.07 -4.90
N ALA A 118 5.75 69.32 -4.33
CA ALA A 118 4.49 69.17 -5.04
C ALA A 118 4.44 70.13 -6.24
N VAL A 119 4.50 69.58 -7.44
CA VAL A 119 4.38 70.38 -8.66
C VAL A 119 2.91 70.64 -8.94
N THR A 120 2.42 71.81 -8.51
CA THR A 120 1.03 72.24 -8.74
C THR A 120 0.92 73.02 -10.05
N GLY A 121 0.19 72.46 -11.03
CA GLY A 121 -0.13 73.11 -12.30
C GLY A 121 0.64 72.58 -13.52
N ALA A 122 0.01 72.64 -14.70
CA ALA A 122 0.53 72.03 -15.93
C ALA A 122 1.81 72.69 -16.47
N ASP A 123 1.98 74.01 -16.25
CA ASP A 123 3.18 74.73 -16.68
C ASP A 123 4.38 74.45 -15.76
N ALA A 124 4.15 74.40 -14.45
CA ALA A 124 5.16 73.99 -13.47
C ALA A 124 5.61 72.55 -13.70
N TYR A 125 4.71 71.66 -14.15
CA TYR A 125 5.04 70.29 -14.53
C TYR A 125 5.97 70.21 -15.75
N ARG A 126 5.69 70.98 -16.81
CA ARG A 126 6.55 71.02 -18.00
C ARG A 126 7.92 71.61 -17.71
N GLN A 127 8.00 72.64 -16.87
CA GLN A 127 9.27 73.22 -16.44
C GLN A 127 10.10 72.21 -15.65
N SER A 128 9.46 71.48 -14.72
CA SER A 128 10.12 70.46 -13.90
C SER A 128 10.69 69.28 -14.71
N LEU A 129 10.06 68.91 -15.83
CA LEU A 129 10.60 67.88 -16.74
C LEU A 129 11.78 68.37 -17.58
N ARG A 130 11.80 69.67 -17.93
CA ARG A 130 12.92 70.28 -18.69
C ARG A 130 14.17 70.46 -17.84
N ASP A 131 14.00 70.82 -16.56
CA ASP A 131 15.08 71.08 -15.61
C ASP A 131 15.48 69.84 -14.80
N SER A 132 15.20 68.63 -15.31
CA SER A 132 15.49 67.37 -14.62
C SER A 132 16.99 67.21 -14.39
N LYS A 133 17.46 67.59 -13.20
CA LYS A 133 18.85 67.44 -12.79
C LYS A 133 19.17 65.93 -12.73
N PRO A 134 20.29 65.48 -13.33
CA PRO A 134 20.69 64.09 -13.26
C PRO A 134 20.85 63.66 -11.80
N LEU A 135 20.25 62.53 -11.44
CA LEU A 135 20.43 61.93 -10.12
C LEU A 135 21.90 61.49 -10.00
N HIS A 136 22.62 62.04 -9.03
CA HIS A 136 23.98 61.60 -8.74
C HIS A 136 23.98 60.12 -8.34
N ALA A 137 24.88 59.34 -8.94
CA ALA A 137 25.06 57.93 -8.62
C ALA A 137 25.34 57.78 -7.12
N THR A 138 24.62 56.87 -6.46
CA THR A 138 24.93 56.42 -5.10
C THR A 138 26.37 55.91 -5.09
N SER A 139 27.25 56.62 -4.40
CA SER A 139 28.62 56.17 -4.17
C SER A 139 28.60 54.80 -3.48
N GLN A 140 29.33 53.88 -4.10
CA GLN A 140 29.76 52.55 -3.64
C GLN A 140 29.93 52.45 -2.12
N PRO A 141 29.45 51.39 -1.44
CA PRO A 141 29.83 51.15 -0.05
C PRO A 141 31.33 50.85 0.00
N SER A 142 32.02 51.50 0.94
CA SER A 142 33.43 51.27 1.23
C SER A 142 33.67 49.81 1.59
N ASP A 143 34.48 49.17 0.77
CA ASP A 143 35.17 47.92 1.02
C ASP A 143 36.20 48.18 2.14
N ASP A 144 35.78 48.07 3.40
CA ASP A 144 36.68 48.08 4.54
C ASP A 144 36.03 47.44 5.78
N GLN A 145 36.31 46.14 6.00
CA GLN A 145 36.74 45.66 7.32
C GLN A 145 37.29 44.23 7.23
N ARG A 146 38.57 44.15 7.61
CA ARG A 146 39.32 42.95 7.98
C ARG A 146 38.79 42.32 9.27
#